data_AF-A0A7S0ISA3-F1
#
_entry.id   AF-A0A7S0ISA3-F1
#
_cell.length_a   1.000
_cell.length_b   1.000
_cell.length_c   1.000
_cell.angle_alpha   90.00
_cell.angle_beta   90.00
_cell.angle_gamma   90.00
#
_symmetry.space_group_name_H-M   'P 1'
#
loop_
_entity.id
_entity.type
_entity.pdbx_description
1 polymer ?
#
loop_
_entity_poly.entity_id
_entity_poly.type
_entity_poly.pdbx_seq_one_letter_code
_entity_poly.pdbx_strand_id
1 'polypeptide(L)'
;DPSLKIKPLAYYSTMIASFESLGYQVGADLHGAPYDWRGSPDGFLAPGAYYDKLQALIENSTLRNGARAHLITHSLGGTVALAFLKTRAPGWVKQFVDSFVPISAPWGGGTVMVESDASGSNLGIPLLPADYLRPVQCTSASGVFVLPTVAAFGDAPLVVTPERNYTAADMEDYLLALGL
;
A
#
# COMPACT_ATOMS: atom_id res chain seq x y z
N ASP A 1 -6.59 -5.95 22.26
CA ASP A 1 -7.14 -5.48 23.53
C ASP A 1 -7.94 -4.19 23.30
N PRO A 2 -9.27 -4.18 23.49
CA PRO A 2 -10.10 -2.98 23.38
C PRO A 2 -9.74 -1.89 24.41
N SER A 3 -8.84 -2.15 25.36
CA SER A 3 -8.30 -1.17 26.31
C SER A 3 -7.17 -0.29 25.75
N LEU A 4 -6.57 -0.68 24.61
CA LEU A 4 -5.44 0.02 24.03
C LEU A 4 -5.88 1.35 23.38
N LYS A 5 -5.91 2.42 24.19
CA LYS A 5 -6.20 3.79 23.73
C LYS A 5 -4.98 4.42 23.06
N ILE A 6 -4.70 4.03 21.83
CA ILE A 6 -3.73 4.73 20.99
C ILE A 6 -4.39 6.04 20.54
N LYS A 7 -3.69 7.18 20.68
CA LYS A 7 -4.16 8.45 20.10
C LYS A 7 -4.37 8.24 18.58
N PRO A 8 -5.45 8.80 17.98
CA PRO A 8 -5.60 8.75 16.53
C PRO A 8 -4.32 9.23 15.86
N LEU A 9 -3.71 8.37 15.05
CA LEU A 9 -2.49 8.71 14.34
C LEU A 9 -2.88 9.69 13.21
N ALA A 10 -2.35 10.91 13.28
CA ALA A 10 -2.49 11.89 12.21
C ALA A 10 -1.70 11.40 10.99
N TYR A 11 -2.39 10.75 10.04
CA TYR A 11 -1.77 10.17 8.85
C TYR A 11 -1.89 11.11 7.65
N TYR A 12 -3.11 11.29 7.11
CA TYR A 12 -3.38 12.23 6.01
C TYR A 12 -3.85 13.62 6.47
N SER A 13 -4.14 13.81 7.76
CA SER A 13 -4.84 15.02 8.26
C SER A 13 -4.09 16.32 7.95
N THR A 14 -2.76 16.35 8.10
CA THR A 14 -1.97 17.55 7.78
C THR A 14 -2.01 17.87 6.30
N MET A 15 -1.96 16.85 5.42
CA MET A 15 -2.04 17.07 3.98
C MET A 15 -3.44 17.54 3.56
N ILE A 16 -4.50 16.97 4.13
CA ILE A 16 -5.89 17.40 3.89
C ILE A 16 -6.07 18.86 4.30
N ALA A 17 -5.62 19.24 5.51
CA ALA A 17 -5.71 20.62 5.98
C ALA A 17 -4.96 21.61 5.07
N SER A 18 -3.79 21.21 4.54
CA SER A 18 -3.07 22.01 3.56
C SER A 18 -3.87 22.21 2.27
N PHE A 19 -4.52 21.16 1.74
CA PHE A 19 -5.38 21.30 0.56
C PHE A 19 -6.62 22.17 0.83
N GLU A 20 -7.27 22.00 1.98
CA GLU A 20 -8.40 22.85 2.37
C GLU A 20 -7.98 24.33 2.48
N SER A 21 -6.77 24.62 2.99
CA SER A 21 -6.23 25.99 3.04
C SER A 21 -5.99 26.60 1.65
N LEU A 22 -5.86 25.77 0.62
CA LEU A 22 -5.76 26.17 -0.78
C LEU A 22 -7.11 26.24 -1.50
N GLY A 23 -8.22 25.94 -0.79
CA GLY A 23 -9.59 26.04 -1.30
C GLY A 23 -10.22 24.72 -1.75
N TYR A 24 -9.53 23.59 -1.65
CA TYR A 24 -10.13 22.28 -1.90
C TYR A 24 -11.19 21.95 -0.82
N GLN A 25 -12.19 21.16 -1.22
CA GLN A 25 -13.31 20.76 -0.39
C GLN A 25 -13.45 19.23 -0.37
N VAL A 26 -13.38 18.67 0.85
CA VAL A 26 -13.57 17.23 1.07
C VAL A 26 -14.94 16.78 0.56
N GLY A 27 -14.95 15.75 -0.29
CA GLY A 27 -16.16 15.18 -0.88
C GLY A 27 -16.65 15.90 -2.15
N ALA A 28 -16.01 17.00 -2.56
CA ALA A 28 -16.29 17.67 -3.83
C ALA A 28 -15.15 17.49 -4.83
N ASP A 29 -13.97 18.03 -4.53
CA ASP A 29 -12.75 17.97 -5.36
C ASP A 29 -11.55 17.33 -4.64
N LEU A 30 -11.71 16.99 -3.35
CA LEU A 30 -10.75 16.24 -2.55
C LEU A 30 -11.41 14.97 -1.98
N HIS A 31 -10.93 13.80 -2.37
CA HIS A 31 -11.54 12.51 -2.01
C HIS A 31 -10.52 11.54 -1.43
N GLY A 32 -10.94 10.81 -0.40
CA GLY A 32 -10.24 9.62 0.06
C GLY A 32 -10.72 8.37 -0.68
N ALA A 33 -9.79 7.47 -1.00
CA ALA A 33 -10.09 6.16 -1.57
C ALA A 33 -9.55 5.03 -0.66
N PRO A 34 -10.16 4.81 0.53
CA PRO A 34 -9.73 3.75 1.43
C PRO A 34 -10.06 2.37 0.86
N TYR A 35 -9.22 1.39 1.18
CA TYR A 35 -9.38 -0.01 0.80
C TYR A 35 -8.95 -0.94 1.95
N ASP A 36 -9.31 -2.22 1.85
CA ASP A 36 -8.80 -3.24 2.75
C ASP A 36 -7.34 -3.51 2.43
N TRP A 37 -6.45 -2.92 3.21
CA TRP A 37 -5.00 -2.97 3.00
C TRP A 37 -4.39 -4.36 3.19
N ARG A 38 -5.13 -5.33 3.74
CA ARG A 38 -4.67 -6.71 3.86
C ARG A 38 -4.67 -7.44 2.52
N GLY A 39 -5.47 -6.97 1.57
CA GLY A 39 -5.58 -7.52 0.23
C GLY A 39 -4.49 -7.02 -0.72
N SER A 40 -4.31 -7.76 -1.81
CA SER A 40 -3.41 -7.43 -2.92
C SER A 40 -4.20 -7.03 -4.19
N PRO A 41 -3.53 -6.45 -5.21
CA PRO A 41 -4.17 -5.97 -6.43
C PRO A 41 -5.07 -6.97 -7.16
N ASP A 42 -4.74 -8.25 -7.15
CA ASP A 42 -5.54 -9.34 -7.71
C ASP A 42 -6.94 -9.42 -7.06
N GLY A 43 -7.02 -9.32 -5.74
CA GLY A 43 -8.30 -9.27 -5.02
C GLY A 43 -9.12 -8.02 -5.31
N PHE A 44 -8.48 -6.93 -5.78
CA PHE A 44 -9.14 -5.67 -6.11
C PHE A 44 -9.70 -5.61 -7.54
N LEU A 45 -9.34 -6.58 -8.39
CA LEU A 45 -9.81 -6.69 -9.78
C LEU A 45 -11.18 -7.35 -9.93
N ALA A 46 -11.69 -8.04 -8.90
CA ALA A 46 -12.98 -8.70 -8.98
C ALA A 46 -14.10 -7.69 -9.31
N PRO A 47 -15.11 -8.06 -10.12
CA PRO A 47 -16.20 -7.16 -10.47
C PRO A 47 -16.88 -6.56 -9.22
N GLY A 48 -17.02 -5.24 -9.18
CA GLY A 48 -17.59 -4.49 -8.06
C GLY A 48 -16.65 -4.33 -6.85
N ALA A 49 -15.40 -4.78 -6.94
CA ALA A 49 -14.40 -4.61 -5.89
C ALA A 49 -13.78 -3.20 -5.92
N TYR A 50 -12.61 -3.04 -5.30
CA TYR A 50 -12.00 -1.74 -5.06
C TYR A 50 -11.67 -0.98 -6.35
N TYR A 51 -11.14 -1.64 -7.39
CA TYR A 51 -10.74 -0.93 -8.61
C TYR A 51 -11.93 -0.39 -9.41
N ASP A 52 -13.06 -1.07 -9.43
CA ASP A 52 -14.28 -0.54 -10.06
C ASP A 52 -14.79 0.70 -9.32
N LYS A 53 -14.75 0.66 -7.98
CA LYS A 53 -15.12 1.82 -7.14
C LYS A 53 -14.16 2.99 -7.32
N LEU A 54 -12.86 2.74 -7.41
CA LEU A 54 -11.84 3.76 -7.63
C LEU A 54 -12.00 4.41 -9.01
N GLN A 55 -12.24 3.61 -10.05
CA GLN A 55 -12.53 4.13 -11.38
C GLN A 55 -13.77 5.02 -11.38
N ALA A 56 -14.88 4.55 -10.80
CA ALA A 56 -16.11 5.33 -10.71
C ALA A 56 -15.92 6.62 -9.90
N LEU A 57 -15.13 6.61 -8.83
CA LEU A 57 -14.79 7.81 -8.07
C LEU A 57 -14.03 8.83 -8.93
N ILE A 58 -13.02 8.39 -9.67
CA ILE A 58 -12.23 9.25 -10.56
C ILE A 58 -13.10 9.82 -11.67
N GLU A 59 -13.88 9.00 -12.36
CA GLU A 59 -14.77 9.45 -13.45
C GLU A 59 -15.80 10.46 -12.93
N ASN A 60 -16.48 10.16 -11.82
CA ASN A 60 -17.49 11.06 -11.26
C ASN A 60 -16.88 12.39 -10.79
N SER A 61 -15.72 12.35 -10.13
CA SER A 61 -15.06 13.56 -9.61
C SER A 61 -14.55 14.44 -10.74
N THR A 62 -13.96 13.84 -11.77
CA THR A 62 -13.42 14.58 -12.92
C THR A 62 -14.53 15.21 -13.77
N LEU A 63 -15.61 14.47 -14.04
CA LEU A 63 -16.76 14.98 -14.80
C LEU A 63 -17.47 16.11 -14.06
N ARG A 64 -17.60 16.04 -12.72
CA ARG A 64 -18.24 17.09 -11.92
C ARG A 64 -17.41 18.36 -11.81
N ASN A 65 -16.09 18.23 -11.70
CA ASN A 65 -15.19 19.36 -11.48
C ASN A 65 -14.57 19.91 -12.78
N GLY A 66 -14.77 19.25 -13.92
CA GLY A 66 -14.24 19.68 -15.21
C GLY A 66 -12.71 19.60 -15.33
N ALA A 67 -12.05 18.84 -14.43
CA ALA A 67 -10.60 18.70 -14.36
C ALA A 67 -10.20 17.23 -14.18
N ARG A 68 -9.01 16.87 -14.65
CA ARG A 68 -8.43 15.53 -14.48
C ARG A 68 -7.97 15.32 -13.04
N ALA A 69 -7.96 14.06 -12.58
CA ALA A 69 -7.65 13.71 -11.21
C ALA A 69 -6.13 13.65 -10.96
N HIS A 70 -5.69 14.19 -9.83
CA HIS A 70 -4.34 13.97 -9.30
C HIS A 70 -4.38 12.84 -8.26
N LEU A 71 -3.66 11.75 -8.52
CA LEU A 71 -3.60 10.61 -7.60
C LEU A 71 -2.41 10.78 -6.67
N ILE A 72 -2.66 11.05 -5.40
CA ILE A 72 -1.63 11.14 -4.36
C ILE A 72 -1.74 9.90 -3.48
N THR A 73 -0.64 9.18 -3.34
CA THR A 73 -0.60 7.94 -2.56
C THR A 73 0.60 7.89 -1.65
N HIS A 74 0.56 7.02 -0.65
CA HIS A 74 1.67 6.79 0.26
C HIS A 74 1.93 5.29 0.45
N SER A 75 3.20 4.90 0.48
CA SER A 75 3.64 3.54 0.74
C SER A 75 2.94 2.51 -0.17
N LEU A 76 2.31 1.47 0.39
CA LEU A 76 1.54 0.44 -0.32
C LEU A 76 0.50 1.03 -1.30
N GLY A 77 -0.08 2.19 -0.99
CA GLY A 77 -1.04 2.86 -1.87
C GLY A 77 -0.45 3.17 -3.25
N GLY A 78 0.86 3.39 -3.35
CA GLY A 78 1.53 3.63 -4.62
C GLY A 78 1.61 2.40 -5.51
N THR A 79 1.97 1.23 -4.96
CA THR A 79 2.01 -0.01 -5.74
C THR A 79 0.60 -0.47 -6.13
N VAL A 80 -0.39 -0.29 -5.24
CA VAL A 80 -1.81 -0.53 -5.53
C VAL A 80 -2.33 0.39 -6.63
N ALA A 81 -2.08 1.70 -6.54
CA ALA A 81 -2.50 2.64 -7.59
C ALA A 81 -1.80 2.38 -8.93
N LEU A 82 -0.53 2.02 -8.93
CA LEU A 82 0.18 1.63 -10.16
C LEU A 82 -0.44 0.38 -10.79
N ALA A 83 -0.78 -0.63 -9.98
CA ALA A 83 -1.45 -1.83 -10.47
C ALA A 83 -2.84 -1.51 -11.04
N PHE A 84 -3.61 -0.65 -10.38
CA PHE A 84 -4.86 -0.10 -10.92
C PHE A 84 -4.64 0.55 -12.29
N LEU A 85 -3.72 1.52 -12.41
CA LEU A 85 -3.47 2.24 -13.65
C LEU A 85 -3.03 1.32 -14.79
N LYS A 86 -2.23 0.28 -14.51
CA LYS A 86 -1.80 -0.72 -15.50
C LYS A 86 -2.94 -1.58 -16.05
N THR A 87 -4.05 -1.67 -15.33
CA THR A 87 -5.24 -2.41 -15.78
C THR A 87 -6.23 -1.54 -16.56
N ARG A 88 -5.96 -0.24 -16.71
CA ARG A 88 -6.79 0.70 -17.46
C ARG A 88 -6.24 0.92 -18.86
N ALA A 89 -7.14 1.13 -19.82
CA ALA A 89 -6.76 1.48 -21.18
C ALA A 89 -5.97 2.81 -21.17
N PRO A 90 -4.90 2.96 -21.99
CA PRO A 90 -4.13 4.21 -22.03
C PRO A 90 -4.97 5.46 -22.32
N GLY A 91 -6.02 5.32 -23.16
CA GLY A 91 -6.97 6.39 -23.44
C GLY A 91 -7.76 6.85 -22.21
N TRP A 92 -8.16 5.90 -21.34
CA TRP A 92 -8.83 6.20 -20.08
C TRP A 92 -7.91 6.99 -19.14
N VAL A 93 -6.66 6.54 -18.98
CA VAL A 93 -5.68 7.23 -18.12
C VAL A 93 -5.43 8.64 -18.62
N LYS A 94 -5.24 8.82 -19.94
CA LYS A 94 -5.06 10.15 -20.56
C LYS A 94 -6.29 11.05 -20.37
N GLN A 95 -7.48 10.48 -20.42
CA GLN A 95 -8.73 11.24 -20.27
C GLN A 95 -8.97 11.69 -18.82
N PHE A 96 -8.65 10.86 -17.83
CA PHE A 96 -9.13 11.06 -16.46
C PHE A 96 -8.05 11.36 -15.41
N VAL A 97 -6.80 10.96 -15.62
CA VAL A 97 -5.73 11.08 -14.60
C VAL A 97 -4.68 12.07 -15.08
N ASP A 98 -4.50 13.17 -14.37
CA ASP A 98 -3.53 14.21 -14.72
C ASP A 98 -2.11 13.88 -14.27
N SER A 99 -1.97 13.55 -12.99
CA SER A 99 -0.68 13.17 -12.40
C SER A 99 -0.83 12.07 -11.38
N PHE A 100 0.26 11.33 -11.17
CA PHE A 100 0.39 10.33 -10.13
C PHE A 100 1.60 10.70 -9.26
N VAL A 101 1.34 10.97 -7.98
CA VAL A 101 2.33 11.40 -6.98
C VAL A 101 2.45 10.33 -5.90
N PRO A 102 3.26 9.28 -6.14
CA PRO A 102 3.52 8.24 -5.17
C PRO A 102 4.58 8.66 -4.16
N ILE A 103 4.20 8.74 -2.88
CA ILE A 103 5.09 9.08 -1.77
C ILE A 103 5.61 7.77 -1.16
N SER A 104 6.92 7.53 -1.27
CA SER A 104 7.59 6.38 -0.63
C SER A 104 7.01 5.01 -0.99
N ALA A 105 6.61 4.81 -2.25
CA ALA A 105 6.04 3.55 -2.69
C ALA A 105 7.11 2.43 -2.82
N PRO A 106 6.86 1.22 -2.31
CA PRO A 106 7.83 0.11 -2.33
C PRO A 106 7.84 -0.60 -3.69
N TRP A 107 8.31 0.06 -4.75
CA TRP A 107 8.27 -0.47 -6.12
C TRP A 107 8.91 -1.84 -6.30
N GLY A 108 10.02 -2.06 -5.61
CA GLY A 108 10.77 -3.32 -5.63
C GLY A 108 10.51 -4.21 -4.42
N GLY A 109 9.47 -3.92 -3.64
CA GLY A 109 9.24 -4.51 -2.32
C GLY A 109 10.01 -3.82 -1.20
N GLY A 110 9.91 -4.35 0.02
CA GLY A 110 10.55 -3.76 1.20
C GLY A 110 10.98 -4.80 2.23
N THR A 111 12.16 -4.60 2.83
CA THR A 111 12.71 -5.47 3.89
C THR A 111 11.91 -5.41 5.19
N VAL A 112 11.11 -4.35 5.40
CA VAL A 112 10.17 -4.26 6.52
C VAL A 112 9.20 -5.44 6.53
N MET A 113 8.82 -5.96 5.35
CA MET A 113 7.94 -7.13 5.28
C MET A 113 8.67 -8.39 5.73
N VAL A 114 9.91 -8.56 5.30
CA VAL A 114 10.77 -9.67 5.74
C VAL A 114 10.90 -9.67 7.28
N GLU A 115 11.24 -8.54 7.90
CA GLU A 115 11.30 -8.41 9.37
C GLU A 115 9.97 -8.76 10.05
N SER A 116 8.87 -8.27 9.49
CA SER A 116 7.52 -8.49 10.02
C SER A 116 7.11 -9.96 9.96
N ASP A 117 7.52 -10.70 8.93
CA ASP A 117 7.24 -12.14 8.82
C ASP A 117 8.03 -12.95 9.86
N ALA A 118 9.30 -12.62 10.08
CA ALA A 118 10.15 -13.32 11.05
C ALA A 118 9.75 -13.04 12.50
N SER A 119 9.62 -11.76 12.87
CA SER A 119 9.53 -11.33 14.27
C SER A 119 8.32 -10.46 14.60
N GLY A 120 7.56 -10.04 13.58
CA GLY A 120 6.52 -9.03 13.71
C GLY A 120 7.08 -7.62 13.70
N SER A 121 6.24 -6.67 13.29
CA SER A 121 6.52 -5.24 13.41
C SER A 121 5.35 -4.55 14.09
N ASN A 122 5.60 -3.79 15.15
CA ASN A 122 4.57 -2.95 15.75
C ASN A 122 4.31 -1.65 14.96
N LEU A 123 4.92 -1.49 13.78
CA LEU A 123 4.79 -0.32 12.91
C LEU A 123 5.13 1.01 13.62
N GLY A 124 6.00 0.94 14.63
CA GLY A 124 6.39 2.09 15.46
C GLY A 124 5.31 2.53 16.46
N ILE A 125 4.27 1.73 16.68
CA ILE A 125 3.21 2.02 17.65
C ILE A 125 3.79 1.85 19.07
N PRO A 126 3.86 2.93 19.88
CA PRO A 126 4.41 2.85 21.22
C PRO A 126 3.63 1.86 22.09
N LEU A 127 4.35 1.12 22.94
CA LEU A 127 3.80 0.17 23.92
C LEU A 127 3.10 -1.07 23.32
N LEU A 128 3.06 -1.21 21.99
CA LEU A 128 2.58 -2.41 21.33
C LEU A 128 3.75 -3.40 21.17
N PRO A 129 3.63 -4.67 21.65
CA PRO A 129 4.64 -5.69 21.39
C PRO A 129 4.89 -5.87 19.90
N ALA A 130 6.15 -6.13 19.51
CA ALA A 130 6.54 -6.23 18.10
C ALA A 130 5.78 -7.34 17.36
N ASP A 131 5.54 -8.46 18.03
CA ASP A 131 4.86 -9.65 17.51
C ASP A 131 3.33 -9.54 17.54
N TYR A 132 2.76 -8.52 18.19
CA TYR A 132 1.31 -8.39 18.35
C TYR A 132 0.56 -8.35 17.02
N LEU A 133 1.14 -7.68 16.01
CA LEU A 133 0.55 -7.57 14.67
C LEU A 133 0.97 -8.71 13.73
N ARG A 134 1.91 -9.56 14.15
CA ARG A 134 2.47 -10.63 13.31
C ARG A 134 1.41 -11.56 12.71
N PRO A 135 0.38 -12.02 13.44
CA PRO A 135 -0.65 -12.88 12.85
C PRO A 135 -1.39 -12.21 11.68
N VAL A 136 -1.64 -10.90 11.76
CA VAL A 136 -2.27 -10.15 10.66
C VAL A 136 -1.26 -9.90 9.54
N GLN A 137 -0.03 -9.55 9.87
CA GLN A 137 1.04 -9.31 8.90
C GLN A 137 1.31 -10.52 8.02
N CYS A 138 1.50 -11.70 8.62
CA CYS A 138 1.83 -12.93 7.89
C CYS A 138 0.65 -13.48 7.06
N THR A 139 -0.59 -13.13 7.41
CA THR A 139 -1.79 -13.59 6.67
C THR A 139 -2.28 -12.59 5.63
N SER A 140 -1.69 -11.40 5.55
CA SER A 140 -2.09 -10.37 4.60
C SER A 140 -1.43 -10.59 3.25
N ALA A 141 -2.23 -10.83 2.21
CA ALA A 141 -1.76 -10.98 0.84
C ALA A 141 -0.96 -9.77 0.34
N SER A 142 -1.26 -8.58 0.88
CA SER A 142 -0.47 -7.36 0.64
C SER A 142 1.00 -7.50 1.00
N GLY A 143 1.33 -8.28 2.03
CA GLY A 143 2.70 -8.51 2.47
C GLY A 143 3.49 -9.28 1.43
N VAL A 144 2.95 -10.42 0.99
CA VAL A 144 3.52 -11.21 -0.11
C VAL A 144 3.69 -10.37 -1.38
N PHE A 145 2.70 -9.52 -1.70
CA PHE A 145 2.75 -8.65 -2.87
C PHE A 145 3.91 -7.64 -2.86
N VAL A 146 4.42 -7.26 -1.68
CA VAL A 146 5.54 -6.30 -1.54
C VAL A 146 6.80 -6.92 -0.95
N LEU A 147 6.97 -8.23 -1.10
CA LEU A 147 8.25 -8.88 -0.80
C LEU A 147 9.38 -8.34 -1.69
N PRO A 148 10.62 -8.29 -1.17
CA PRO A 148 11.79 -7.87 -1.93
C PRO A 148 11.93 -8.60 -3.25
N THR A 149 12.14 -7.84 -4.32
CA THR A 149 12.34 -8.36 -5.67
C THR A 149 13.81 -8.43 -6.02
N VAL A 150 14.19 -9.43 -6.82
CA VAL A 150 15.57 -9.57 -7.34
C VAL A 150 16.00 -8.32 -8.12
N ALA A 151 15.07 -7.71 -8.87
CA ALA A 151 15.37 -6.50 -9.64
C ALA A 151 15.81 -5.30 -8.77
N ALA A 152 15.36 -5.23 -7.51
CA ALA A 152 15.68 -4.14 -6.61
C ALA A 152 16.81 -4.46 -5.63
N PHE A 153 16.90 -5.72 -5.18
CA PHE A 153 17.82 -6.13 -4.12
C PHE A 153 18.98 -7.02 -4.61
N GLY A 154 18.93 -7.50 -5.86
CA GLY A 154 19.93 -8.41 -6.42
C GLY A 154 20.18 -9.62 -5.52
N ASP A 155 21.45 -9.97 -5.36
CA ASP A 155 21.92 -11.09 -4.54
C ASP A 155 22.26 -10.67 -3.10
N ALA A 156 21.86 -9.46 -2.66
CA ALA A 156 22.14 -9.01 -1.31
C ALA A 156 21.44 -9.93 -0.29
N PRO A 157 22.14 -10.39 0.76
CA PRO A 157 21.49 -11.15 1.83
C PRO A 157 20.53 -10.24 2.59
N LEU A 158 19.25 -10.63 2.62
CA LEU A 158 18.17 -9.91 3.29
C LEU A 158 17.87 -10.49 4.68
N VAL A 159 18.06 -11.80 4.83
CA VAL A 159 18.04 -12.50 6.11
C VAL A 159 19.34 -13.28 6.24
N VAL A 160 19.97 -13.19 7.40
CA VAL A 160 21.20 -13.90 7.73
C VAL A 160 20.93 -14.74 8.97
N THR A 161 21.03 -16.06 8.85
CA THR A 161 20.97 -17.00 9.98
C THR A 161 22.33 -17.72 10.11
N PRO A 162 22.59 -18.43 11.21
CA PRO A 162 23.80 -19.23 11.34
C PRO A 162 23.94 -20.32 10.26
N GLU A 163 22.83 -20.81 9.71
CA GLU A 163 22.79 -21.92 8.76
C GLU A 163 22.62 -21.49 7.30
N ARG A 164 21.86 -20.42 7.03
CA ARG A 164 21.52 -19.98 5.66
C ARG A 164 21.31 -18.47 5.60
N ASN A 165 21.71 -17.89 4.46
CA ASN A 165 21.30 -16.54 4.08
C ASN A 165 20.17 -16.63 3.04
N TYR A 166 19.20 -15.74 3.15
CA TYR A 166 18.10 -15.60 2.20
C TYR A 166 18.24 -14.26 1.46
N THR A 167 18.28 -14.32 0.14
CA THR A 167 18.25 -13.17 -0.77
C THR A 167 16.83 -12.93 -1.28
N ALA A 168 16.62 -11.90 -2.11
CA ALA A 168 15.33 -11.68 -2.76
C ALA A 168 14.88 -12.87 -3.66
N ALA A 169 15.81 -13.69 -4.15
CA ALA A 169 15.47 -14.90 -4.90
C ALA A 169 14.95 -16.04 -4.00
N ASP A 170 15.22 -15.99 -2.70
CA ASP A 170 14.89 -17.03 -1.72
C ASP A 170 13.62 -16.72 -0.91
N MET A 171 12.82 -15.72 -1.30
CA MET A 171 11.68 -15.27 -0.49
C MET A 171 10.61 -16.36 -0.30
N GLU A 172 10.43 -17.27 -1.26
CA GLU A 172 9.53 -18.43 -1.11
C GLU A 172 10.07 -19.41 -0.05
N ASP A 173 11.34 -19.83 -0.18
CA ASP A 173 12.02 -20.68 0.79
C ASP A 173 12.04 -20.06 2.21
N TYR A 174 12.20 -18.74 2.27
CA TYR A 174 12.15 -17.97 3.51
C TYR A 174 10.80 -18.09 4.21
N LEU A 175 9.69 -17.88 3.48
CA LEU A 175 8.34 -18.03 4.04
C LEU A 175 8.08 -19.47 4.51
N LEU A 176 8.46 -20.46 3.71
CA LEU A 176 8.34 -21.87 4.07
C LEU A 176 9.13 -22.23 5.33
N ALA A 177 10.34 -21.67 5.50
CA ALA A 177 11.14 -21.86 6.71
C ALA A 177 10.48 -21.27 7.98
N LEU A 178 9.63 -20.26 7.82
CA LEU A 178 8.82 -19.68 8.90
C LEU A 178 7.48 -20.41 9.13
N GLY A 179 7.16 -21.40 8.29
CA GLY A 179 5.87 -22.11 8.32
C GLY A 179 4.70 -21.27 7.80
N LEU A 180 4.97 -20.34 6.88
CA LEU A 180 3.98 -19.48 6.21
C LEU A 180 3.62 -20.01 4.83
#